data_AF-E2B7K5-F1
#
_entry.id   AF-E2B7K5-F1
#
_cell.length_a   1.000
_cell.length_b   1.000
_cell.length_c   1.000
_cell.angle_alpha   90.00
_cell.angle_beta   90.00
_cell.angle_gamma   90.00
#
_symmetry.space_group_name_H-M   'P 1'
#
loop_
_entity.id
_entity.type
_entity.pdbx_description
1 polymer ?
#
loop_
_entity_poly.entity_id
_entity_poly.type
_entity_poly.pdbx_seq_one_letter_code
_entity_poly.pdbx_strand_id
1 'polypeptide(L)'
;FPGRAHYPRYQTIFRVVQRLCETECLVHNSPHMSVRRRLQDEERILDAFYENPGNSVRRAARELNLSQYNVHRTLREDQLHPYHYQRVQQLLPRDLEQRIYFCEGIV
;
A
#
# COMPACT_ATOMS: atom_id res chain seq x y z
N PHE A 1 18.50 18.16 -29.61
CA PHE A 1 19.53 17.66 -28.68
C PHE A 1 20.89 17.54 -29.37
N PRO A 2 21.69 18.61 -29.51
CA PRO A 2 23.05 18.49 -30.03
C PRO A 2 24.02 18.06 -28.89
N GLY A 3 24.94 17.12 -29.18
CA GLY A 3 26.04 16.76 -28.27
C GLY A 3 26.09 15.33 -27.72
N ARG A 4 25.30 14.37 -28.22
CA ARG A 4 25.46 12.96 -27.81
C ARG A 4 26.59 12.29 -28.57
N ALA A 5 27.47 11.58 -27.86
CA ALA A 5 28.57 10.79 -28.45
C ALA A 5 28.08 9.67 -29.39
N HIS A 6 26.87 9.14 -29.15
CA HIS A 6 26.26 8.12 -29.99
C HIS A 6 24.80 8.47 -30.27
N TYR A 7 24.43 8.40 -31.55
CA TYR A 7 23.07 8.56 -32.01
C TYR A 7 22.32 7.22 -31.94
N PRO A 8 20.99 7.25 -31.68
CA PRO A 8 20.18 6.05 -31.77
C PRO A 8 20.35 5.40 -33.15
N ARG A 9 20.47 4.07 -33.18
CA ARG A 9 20.54 3.35 -34.45
C ARG A 9 19.22 3.49 -35.20
N TYR A 10 19.29 3.40 -36.53
CA TYR A 10 18.12 3.45 -37.41
C TYR A 10 16.98 2.53 -36.93
N GLN A 11 17.31 1.31 -36.49
CA GLN A 11 16.33 0.35 -35.97
C GLN A 11 15.58 0.86 -34.74
N THR A 12 16.25 1.61 -33.85
CA THR A 12 15.63 2.20 -32.66
C THR A 12 14.63 3.27 -33.06
N ILE A 13 15.00 4.14 -34.00
CA ILE A 13 14.12 5.22 -34.50
C ILE A 13 12.93 4.59 -35.23
N PHE A 14 13.17 3.63 -36.11
CA PHE A 14 12.13 2.94 -36.87
C PHE A 14 11.11 2.25 -35.96
N ARG A 15 11.56 1.50 -34.94
CA ARG A 15 10.65 0.84 -33.99
C ARG A 15 9.79 1.83 -33.19
N VAL A 16 10.35 2.98 -32.81
CA VAL A 16 9.60 4.02 -32.10
C VAL A 16 8.53 4.63 -33.00
N VAL A 17 8.90 4.98 -34.24
CA VAL A 17 7.95 5.54 -35.22
C VAL A 17 6.86 4.53 -35.57
N GLN A 18 7.24 3.29 -35.85
CA GLN A 18 6.30 2.21 -36.15
C GLN A 18 5.30 2.02 -35.00
N ARG A 19 5.78 1.94 -33.74
CA ARG A 19 4.91 1.83 -32.57
C ARG A 19 3.98 3.03 -32.42
N LEU A 20 4.45 4.24 -32.70
CA LEU A 20 3.62 5.44 -32.68
C LEU A 20 2.53 5.38 -33.74
N CYS A 21 2.84 4.92 -34.96
CA CYS A 21 1.86 4.76 -36.02
C CYS A 21 0.82 3.65 -35.71
N GLU A 22 1.23 2.58 -35.04
CA GLU A 22 0.37 1.43 -34.75
C GLU A 22 -0.51 1.62 -33.51
N THR A 23 0.00 2.30 -32.48
CA THR A 23 -0.66 2.37 -31.15
C THR A 23 -0.95 3.77 -30.66
N GLU A 24 -0.47 4.80 -31.38
CA GLU A 24 -0.53 6.23 -30.99
C GLU A 24 0.03 6.53 -29.58
N CYS A 25 0.76 5.59 -28.99
CA CYS A 25 1.18 5.66 -27.60
C CYS A 25 2.63 5.14 -27.42
N LEU A 26 3.49 6.03 -26.93
CA LEU A 26 4.88 5.70 -26.60
C LEU A 26 5.08 5.33 -25.13
N VAL A 27 4.01 5.32 -24.33
CA VAL A 27 4.07 4.94 -22.93
C VAL A 27 4.47 3.47 -22.85
N HIS A 28 5.34 3.15 -21.89
CA HIS A 28 5.71 1.78 -21.62
C HIS A 28 4.44 0.97 -21.34
N ASN A 29 4.10 0.04 -22.24
CA ASN A 29 3.20 -1.07 -21.95
C ASN A 29 3.83 -1.88 -20.82
N SER A 30 3.63 -1.46 -19.57
CA SER A 30 3.78 -2.36 -18.44
C SER A 30 2.80 -3.50 -18.73
N PRO A 31 3.24 -4.77 -18.73
CA PRO A 31 2.35 -5.87 -19.06
C PRO A 31 1.12 -5.75 -18.17
N HIS A 32 -0.06 -5.72 -18.77
CA HIS A 32 -1.34 -5.52 -18.09
C HIS A 32 -1.53 -6.44 -16.86
N MET A 33 -0.84 -7.59 -16.88
CA MET A 33 -0.68 -8.56 -15.81
C MET A 33 -0.03 -8.00 -14.53
N SER A 34 0.96 -7.12 -14.66
CA SER A 34 1.63 -6.46 -13.52
C SER A 34 0.70 -5.51 -12.77
N VAL A 35 -0.16 -4.78 -13.50
CA VAL A 35 -1.16 -3.87 -12.92
C VAL A 35 -2.26 -4.66 -12.22
N ARG A 36 -2.80 -5.71 -12.86
CA ARG A 36 -3.82 -6.57 -12.23
C ARG A 36 -3.31 -7.25 -10.96
N ARG A 37 -2.09 -7.80 -10.99
CA ARG A 37 -1.49 -8.42 -9.80
C ARG A 37 -1.31 -7.39 -8.69
N ARG A 38 -0.88 -6.18 -9.02
CA ARG A 38 -0.73 -5.09 -8.05
C ARG A 38 -2.06 -4.71 -7.39
N LEU A 39 -3.14 -4.59 -8.15
CA LEU A 39 -4.47 -4.30 -7.59
C LEU A 39 -4.96 -5.42 -6.67
N GLN A 40 -4.78 -6.68 -7.05
CA GLN A 40 -5.14 -7.82 -6.21
C GLN A 40 -4.33 -7.86 -4.91
N ASP A 41 -3.04 -7.55 -4.96
CA ASP A 41 -2.20 -7.46 -3.77
C ASP A 41 -2.62 -6.29 -2.87
N GLU A 42 -3.00 -5.14 -3.46
CA GLU A 42 -3.52 -3.98 -2.74
C GLU A 42 -4.84 -4.29 -2.02
N GLU A 43 -5.83 -4.87 -2.68
CA GLU A 43 -7.10 -5.30 -2.06
C GLU A 43 -6.86 -6.25 -0.88
N ARG A 44 -6.02 -7.27 -1.07
CA ARG A 44 -5.68 -8.24 -0.01
C ARG A 44 -4.99 -7.58 1.19
N ILE A 45 -4.20 -6.54 0.97
CA ILE A 45 -3.59 -5.76 2.06
C ILE A 45 -4.69 -5.03 2.83
N LEU A 46 -5.56 -4.30 2.13
CA LEU A 46 -6.60 -3.48 2.75
C LEU A 46 -7.56 -4.33 3.57
N ASP A 47 -8.05 -5.44 3.01
CA ASP A 47 -8.95 -6.37 3.69
C ASP A 47 -8.35 -6.88 5.01
N ALA A 48 -7.05 -7.22 5.01
CA ALA A 48 -6.38 -7.71 6.21
C ALA A 48 -6.32 -6.68 7.36
N PHE A 49 -6.29 -5.38 7.04
CA PHE A 49 -6.28 -4.30 8.03
C PHE A 49 -7.67 -3.78 8.37
N TYR A 50 -8.65 -3.93 7.50
CA TYR A 50 -10.06 -3.70 7.84
C TYR A 50 -10.58 -4.74 8.84
N GLU A 51 -10.24 -6.02 8.63
CA GLU A 51 -10.62 -7.09 9.57
C GLU A 51 -9.89 -6.99 10.91
N ASN A 52 -8.63 -6.54 10.90
CA ASN A 52 -7.84 -6.38 12.13
C ASN A 52 -6.89 -5.17 12.03
N PRO A 53 -7.32 -3.98 12.48
CA PRO A 53 -6.46 -2.78 12.46
C PRO A 53 -5.28 -2.88 13.42
N GLY A 54 -5.32 -3.85 14.35
CA GLY A 54 -4.25 -4.19 15.29
C GLY A 54 -3.09 -4.97 14.67
N ASN A 55 -3.21 -5.38 13.40
CA ASN A 55 -2.19 -6.16 12.73
C ASN A 55 -0.91 -5.32 12.51
N SER A 56 0.24 -5.98 12.50
CA SER A 56 1.51 -5.30 12.18
C SER A 56 1.81 -5.43 10.69
N VAL A 57 2.38 -4.37 10.09
CA VAL A 57 2.87 -4.38 8.70
C VAL A 57 3.76 -5.60 8.42
N ARG A 58 4.64 -5.95 9.38
CA ARG A 58 5.54 -7.10 9.26
C ARG A 58 4.78 -8.42 9.20
N ARG A 59 3.76 -8.58 10.05
CA ARG A 59 2.95 -9.80 10.11
C ARG A 59 2.10 -9.95 8.85
N ALA A 60 1.38 -8.89 8.46
CA ALA A 60 0.60 -8.87 7.23
C ALA A 60 1.46 -9.18 5.99
N ALA A 61 2.66 -8.59 5.89
CA ALA A 61 3.59 -8.89 4.80
C ALA A 61 3.98 -10.38 4.73
N ARG A 62 4.22 -11.02 5.89
CA ARG A 62 4.53 -12.46 5.96
C ARG A 62 3.32 -13.33 5.60
N GLU A 63 2.13 -12.99 6.09
CA GLU A 63 0.89 -13.75 5.82
C GLU A 63 0.47 -13.64 4.35
N LEU A 64 0.64 -12.46 3.74
CA LEU A 64 0.25 -12.21 2.35
C LEU A 64 1.34 -12.59 1.32
N ASN A 65 2.54 -12.96 1.79
CA ASN A 65 3.75 -13.18 0.97
C ASN A 65 4.15 -11.96 0.12
N LEU A 66 4.09 -10.77 0.72
CA LEU A 66 4.41 -9.50 0.10
C LEU A 66 5.61 -8.83 0.80
N SER A 67 6.23 -7.86 0.13
CA SER A 67 7.26 -7.04 0.77
C SER A 67 6.63 -6.10 1.80
N GLN A 68 7.33 -5.86 2.92
CA GLN A 68 6.88 -4.89 3.92
C GLN A 68 6.70 -3.48 3.32
N TYR A 69 7.53 -3.13 2.33
CA TYR A 69 7.42 -1.88 1.59
C TYR A 69 6.08 -1.77 0.84
N ASN A 70 5.66 -2.83 0.13
CA ASN A 70 4.38 -2.80 -0.60
C ASN A 70 3.21 -2.62 0.36
N VAL A 71 3.18 -3.38 1.46
CA VAL A 71 2.13 -3.25 2.49
C VAL A 71 2.10 -1.82 3.05
N HIS A 72 3.26 -1.29 3.45
CA HIS A 72 3.34 0.06 4.01
C HIS A 72 2.98 1.15 2.99
N ARG A 73 3.30 0.96 1.71
CA ARG A 73 2.94 1.91 0.65
C ARG A 73 1.43 1.94 0.45
N THR A 74 0.79 0.78 0.30
CA THR A 74 -0.67 0.67 0.12
C THR A 74 -1.43 1.31 1.27
N LEU A 75 -1.05 1.00 2.51
CA LEU A 75 -1.68 1.60 3.70
C LEU A 75 -1.55 3.13 3.72
N ARG A 76 -0.40 3.66 3.29
CA ARG A 76 -0.17 5.10 3.22
C ARG A 76 -0.99 5.78 2.12
N GLU A 77 -1.09 5.14 0.96
CA GLU A 77 -1.89 5.61 -0.18
C GLU A 77 -3.38 5.72 0.22
N ASP A 78 -3.86 4.77 1.03
CA ASP A 78 -5.25 4.70 1.51
C ASP A 78 -5.49 5.34 2.89
N GLN A 79 -4.49 6.04 3.43
CA GLN A 79 -4.57 6.77 4.71
C GLN A 79 -4.94 5.88 5.91
N LEU A 80 -4.58 4.60 5.85
CA LEU A 80 -4.73 3.66 6.97
C LEU A 80 -3.51 3.76 7.91
N HIS A 81 -3.81 3.85 9.21
CA HIS A 81 -2.81 3.96 10.27
C HIS A 81 -2.94 2.80 11.26
N PRO A 82 -2.37 1.62 10.96
CA PRO A 82 -2.41 0.49 11.88
C PRO A 82 -1.76 0.84 13.21
N TYR A 83 -2.34 0.37 14.29
CA TYR A 83 -1.90 0.65 15.65
C TYR A 83 -1.72 -0.65 16.42
N HIS A 84 -0.77 -0.69 17.34
CA HIS A 84 -0.63 -1.83 18.24
C HIS A 84 -1.33 -1.52 19.56
N TYR A 85 -2.44 -2.20 19.85
CA TYR A 85 -3.09 -2.07 21.15
C TYR A 85 -2.25 -2.77 22.23
N GLN A 86 -1.75 -2.00 23.20
CA GLN A 86 -1.02 -2.53 24.35
C GLN A 86 -1.87 -2.38 25.62
N ARG A 87 -2.26 -3.52 26.21
CA ARG A 87 -2.92 -3.53 27.52
C ARG A 87 -1.88 -3.24 28.60
N VAL A 88 -1.95 -2.06 29.21
CA VAL A 88 -1.02 -1.64 30.28
C VAL A 88 -1.62 -1.88 31.69
N GLN A 89 -2.96 -2.01 31.79
CA GLN A 89 -3.69 -2.27 33.03
C GLN A 89 -4.84 -3.27 32.76
N GLN A 90 -5.15 -4.12 33.75
CA GLN A 90 -6.31 -5.00 33.68
C GLN A 90 -7.53 -4.25 34.23
N LEU A 91 -8.43 -3.85 33.33
CA LEU A 91 -9.73 -3.27 33.71
C LEU A 91 -10.62 -4.38 34.29
N LEU A 92 -11.01 -4.22 35.55
CA LEU A 92 -12.04 -5.01 36.21
C LEU A 92 -13.43 -4.42 35.92
N PRO A 93 -14.51 -5.21 35.98
CA PRO A 93 -15.86 -4.70 35.71
C PRO A 93 -16.25 -3.49 36.57
N ARG A 94 -15.77 -3.44 37.83
CA ARG A 94 -16.00 -2.33 38.76
C ARG A 94 -15.32 -1.01 38.33
N ASP A 95 -14.24 -1.09 37.58
CA ASP A 95 -13.45 0.09 37.20
C ASP A 95 -14.23 0.99 36.22
N LEU A 96 -15.17 0.43 35.45
CA LEU A 96 -15.97 1.21 34.50
C LEU A 96 -16.81 2.27 35.23
N GLU A 97 -17.56 1.85 36.24
CA GLU A 97 -18.41 2.75 37.04
C GLU A 97 -17.57 3.80 37.76
N GLN A 98 -16.46 3.38 38.37
CA GLN A 98 -15.55 4.31 39.06
C GLN A 98 -14.95 5.36 38.12
N ARG A 99 -14.62 4.98 36.88
CA ARG A 99 -14.10 5.93 35.88
C ARG A 99 -15.17 6.89 35.39
N ILE A 100 -16.41 6.44 35.24
CA ILE A 100 -17.55 7.31 34.89
C ILE A 100 -17.78 8.32 36.01
N TYR A 101 -17.90 7.87 37.26
CA TYR A 101 -18.09 8.74 38.42
C TYR A 101 -16.97 9.76 38.59
N PHE A 102 -15.72 9.34 38.43
CA PHE A 102 -14.58 10.25 38.44
C PHE A 102 -14.69 11.34 37.34
N CYS A 103 -15.06 10.96 36.11
CA CYS A 103 -15.22 11.90 35.00
C CYS A 103 -16.44 12.83 35.17
N GLU A 104 -17.51 12.36 35.81
CA GLU A 104 -18.74 13.11 36.06
C GLU A 104 -18.66 13.95 37.35
N GLY A 105 -17.58 13.81 38.13
CA GLY A 105 -17.39 14.53 39.39
C GLY A 105 -18.28 14.02 40.53
N ILE A 106 -18.79 12.79 40.41
CA ILE A 106 -19.58 12.12 41.43
C ILE A 106 -18.57 11.39 42.33
N VAL A 107 -18.44 11.85 43.57
CA VAL A 107 -17.55 11.25 44.59
C VAL A 107 -18.37 10.36 45.51
#